data_AF-A0A415E6E7-F1
#
_entry.id   AF-A0A415E6E7-F1
#
_cell.length_a   1.000
_cell.length_b   1.000
_cell.length_c   1.000
_cell.angle_alpha   90.00
_cell.angle_beta   90.00
_cell.angle_gamma   90.00
#
_symmetry.space_group_name_H-M   'P 1'
#
loop_
_entity.id
_entity.type
_entity.pdbx_description
1 polymer ?
#
loop_
_entity_poly.entity_id
_entity_poly.type
_entity_poly.pdbx_seq_one_letter_code
_entity_poly.pdbx_strand_id
1 'polypeptide(L)'
;MNGTRKRVLLVVLGVVIVLAVLVTIYHVSQRETYLSDDPLFGSFTIGNRELVDNIYPADFLLSIDVAEDNETLVQCAEKNNVDISKGCWVYSFGENKVFRAEKEGNKLNAYENGKVIGVFTYTSDKILWMEDNEKYTANWRGRNFDLTKILQGFIYP
;
A
#
# COMPACT_ATOMS: atom_id res chain seq x y z
N MET A 1 -4.59 20.36 52.04
CA MET A 1 -4.01 19.62 50.90
C MET A 1 -2.99 20.53 50.19
N ASN A 2 -1.69 20.28 50.41
CA ASN A 2 -0.58 21.20 50.07
C ASN A 2 -0.58 21.66 48.60
N GLY A 3 -0.38 22.97 48.37
CA GLY A 3 -0.31 23.57 47.03
C GLY A 3 0.72 22.93 46.10
N THR A 4 1.78 22.36 46.67
CA THR A 4 2.80 21.58 45.96
C THR A 4 2.24 20.31 45.32
N ARG A 5 1.36 19.57 46.01
CA ARG A 5 0.70 18.36 45.46
C ARG A 5 -0.21 18.71 44.29
N LYS A 6 -0.94 19.84 44.36
CA LYS A 6 -1.80 20.30 43.26
C LYS A 6 -0.97 20.68 42.02
N ARG A 7 0.17 21.35 42.20
CA ARG A 7 1.09 21.69 41.10
C ARG A 7 1.68 20.46 40.43
N VAL A 8 2.14 19.47 41.20
CA VAL A 8 2.66 18.21 40.64
C VAL A 8 1.58 17.48 39.85
N LEU A 9 0.35 17.44 40.36
CA LEU A 9 -0.76 16.76 39.69
C LEU A 9 -1.15 17.44 38.37
N LEU A 10 -1.10 18.78 38.30
CA LEU A 10 -1.32 19.54 37.07
C LEU A 10 -0.22 19.31 36.01
N VAL A 11 1.05 19.23 36.44
CA VAL A 11 2.17 18.94 35.54
C VAL A 11 2.06 17.54 34.96
N VAL A 12 1.76 16.54 35.80
CA VAL A 12 1.57 15.15 35.35
C VAL A 12 0.41 15.04 34.36
N LEU A 13 -0.73 15.70 34.64
CA LEU A 13 -1.87 15.72 33.72
C LEU A 13 -1.49 16.34 32.36
N GLY A 14 -0.74 17.44 32.38
CA GLY A 14 -0.24 18.08 31.15
C GLY A 14 0.65 17.15 30.31
N VAL A 15 1.58 16.44 30.96
CA VAL A 15 2.46 15.46 30.27
C VAL A 15 1.67 14.31 29.67
N VAL A 16 0.67 13.78 30.38
CA VAL A 16 -0.19 12.69 29.87
C VAL A 16 -0.99 13.13 28.65
N ILE A 17 -1.52 14.36 28.64
CA ILE A 17 -2.24 14.90 27.47
C ILE A 17 -1.30 15.06 26.28
N VAL A 18 -0.09 15.59 26.49
CA VAL A 18 0.91 15.73 25.42
C VAL A 18 1.30 14.37 24.84
N LEU A 19 1.52 13.36 25.68
CA LEU A 19 1.80 11.99 25.23
C LEU A 19 0.61 11.38 24.48
N ALA A 20 -0.62 11.56 24.97
CA ALA A 20 -1.81 11.09 24.28
C ALA A 20 -1.99 11.76 22.91
N VAL A 21 -1.72 13.06 22.79
CA VAL A 21 -1.73 13.79 21.53
C VAL A 21 -0.62 13.29 20.60
N LEU A 22 0.60 13.10 21.08
CA LEU A 22 1.71 12.56 20.28
C LEU A 22 1.43 11.13 19.80
N VAL A 23 0.86 10.27 20.66
CA VAL A 23 0.42 8.92 20.28
C VAL A 23 -0.72 8.97 19.29
N THR A 24 -1.65 9.92 19.43
CA THR A 24 -2.75 10.10 18.47
C THR A 24 -2.20 10.62 17.14
N ILE A 25 -1.27 11.58 17.12
CA ILE A 25 -0.60 12.07 15.91
C ILE A 25 0.23 10.95 15.28
N TYR A 26 0.93 10.14 16.08
CA TYR A 26 1.67 8.98 15.57
C TYR A 26 0.72 7.94 14.97
N HIS A 27 -0.38 7.61 15.64
CA HIS A 27 -1.41 6.71 15.11
C HIS A 27 -2.15 7.30 13.90
N VAL A 28 -2.40 8.60 13.87
CA VAL A 28 -3.06 9.30 12.75
C VAL A 28 -2.08 9.44 11.57
N SER A 29 -0.80 9.69 11.84
CA SER A 29 0.29 9.71 10.85
C SER A 29 0.56 8.32 10.29
N GLN A 30 0.27 7.24 11.04
CA GLN A 30 0.22 5.87 10.50
C GLN A 30 -1.14 5.50 9.89
N ARG A 31 -2.21 6.28 10.14
CA ARG A 31 -3.52 6.08 9.48
C ARG A 31 -3.55 6.57 8.04
N GLU A 32 -2.58 7.37 7.61
CA GLU A 32 -2.40 7.66 6.17
C GLU A 32 -1.94 6.42 5.38
N THR A 33 -1.75 5.26 6.03
CA THR A 33 -1.07 4.11 5.43
C THR A 33 -1.95 2.95 4.96
N TYR A 34 -3.29 3.00 4.98
CA TYR A 34 -4.11 1.98 4.30
C TYR A 34 -5.44 2.56 3.78
N LEU A 35 -5.45 3.01 2.52
CA LEU A 35 -6.69 3.40 1.81
C LEU A 35 -7.60 2.17 1.55
N SER A 36 -7.07 0.96 1.73
CA SER A 36 -7.78 -0.31 1.62
C SER A 36 -7.14 -1.34 2.57
N ASP A 37 -7.98 -2.14 3.23
CA ASP A 37 -7.56 -3.24 4.12
C ASP A 37 -7.14 -4.50 3.33
N ASP A 38 -7.21 -4.47 2.00
CA ASP A 38 -6.80 -5.60 1.17
C ASP A 38 -5.28 -5.81 1.24
N PRO A 39 -4.80 -7.04 1.49
CA PRO A 39 -3.36 -7.31 1.58
C PRO A 39 -2.62 -7.01 0.28
N LEU A 40 -3.29 -7.09 -0.88
CA LEU A 40 -2.71 -6.72 -2.17
C LEU A 40 -2.70 -5.21 -2.43
N PHE A 41 -3.32 -4.39 -1.59
CA PHE A 41 -3.23 -2.93 -1.72
C PHE A 41 -1.84 -2.43 -1.31
N GLY A 42 -1.24 -1.55 -2.13
CA GLY A 42 0.00 -0.84 -1.83
C GLY A 42 1.11 -1.03 -2.86
N SER A 43 2.34 -0.71 -2.44
CA SER A 43 3.54 -0.74 -3.27
C SER A 43 4.34 -2.03 -3.09
N PHE A 44 4.82 -2.61 -4.18
CA PHE A 44 5.54 -3.89 -4.20
C PHE A 44 6.83 -3.79 -5.01
N THR A 45 7.87 -4.47 -4.55
CA THR A 45 9.13 -4.65 -5.28
C THR A 45 9.43 -6.13 -5.51
N ILE A 46 10.14 -6.44 -6.60
CA ILE A 46 10.60 -7.79 -6.92
C ILE A 46 11.84 -8.10 -6.09
N GLY A 47 11.77 -9.13 -5.24
CA GLY A 47 12.76 -9.42 -4.19
C GLY A 47 14.21 -9.75 -4.61
N ASN A 48 14.56 -9.67 -5.91
CA ASN A 48 15.87 -10.04 -6.46
C ASN A 48 16.57 -8.91 -7.25
N ARG A 49 16.17 -7.65 -7.10
CA ARG A 49 16.94 -6.53 -7.66
C ARG A 49 17.87 -5.94 -6.60
N GLU A 50 19.17 -5.93 -6.88
CA GLU A 50 20.07 -4.95 -6.26
C GLU A 50 19.44 -3.57 -6.49
N LEU A 51 19.37 -2.76 -5.42
CA LEU A 51 18.86 -1.39 -5.45
C LEU A 51 19.79 -0.52 -6.30
N VAL A 52 19.74 -0.69 -7.61
CA VAL A 52 20.43 0.15 -8.59
C VAL A 52 19.62 1.42 -8.68
N ASP A 53 20.10 2.51 -8.05
CA ASP A 53 19.65 3.92 -8.16
C ASP A 53 18.30 4.11 -8.86
N ASN A 54 17.27 3.52 -8.27
CA ASN A 54 15.95 3.51 -8.85
C ASN A 54 15.27 4.76 -8.32
N ILE A 55 14.88 5.67 -9.22
CA ILE A 55 14.15 6.90 -8.87
C ILE A 55 12.87 6.55 -8.08
N TYR A 56 12.35 5.33 -8.25
CA TYR A 56 11.18 4.81 -7.54
C TYR A 56 11.52 3.49 -6.81
N PRO A 57 11.24 3.38 -5.51
CA PRO A 57 11.57 2.19 -4.72
C PRO A 57 10.67 0.98 -5.02
N ALA A 58 9.60 1.13 -5.83
CA ALA A 58 8.62 0.09 -6.14
C ALA A 58 8.64 -0.32 -7.62
N ASP A 59 8.33 -1.60 -7.89
CA ASP A 59 8.12 -2.13 -9.25
C ASP A 59 6.64 -2.05 -9.66
N PHE A 60 5.73 -2.23 -8.70
CA PHE A 60 4.28 -2.20 -8.90
C PHE A 60 3.56 -1.41 -7.81
N LEU A 61 2.50 -0.73 -8.21
CA LEU A 61 1.53 -0.10 -7.33
C LEU A 61 0.15 -0.70 -7.61
N LEU A 62 -0.46 -1.28 -6.58
CA LEU A 62 -1.74 -1.99 -6.68
C LEU A 62 -2.79 -1.22 -5.90
N SER A 63 -3.88 -0.84 -6.57
CA SER A 63 -5.01 -0.16 -5.96
C SER A 63 -6.26 -1.04 -6.00
N ILE A 64 -6.94 -1.15 -4.86
CA ILE A 64 -8.09 -2.04 -4.63
C ILE A 64 -9.23 -1.25 -3.99
N ASP A 65 -10.27 -1.01 -4.77
CA ASP A 65 -11.50 -0.30 -4.45
C ASP A 65 -11.30 1.13 -3.90
N VAL A 66 -10.24 1.81 -4.35
CA VAL A 66 -9.93 3.19 -3.96
C VAL A 66 -10.17 4.14 -5.14
N ALA A 67 -10.91 5.23 -4.88
CA ALA A 67 -11.02 6.36 -5.80
C ALA A 67 -9.82 7.29 -5.61
N GLU A 68 -9.18 7.73 -6.69
CA GLU A 68 -7.94 8.49 -6.60
C GLU A 68 -8.04 9.88 -7.22
N ASP A 69 -7.54 10.85 -6.47
CA ASP A 69 -7.45 12.27 -6.77
C ASP A 69 -6.05 12.68 -7.28
N ASN A 70 -5.20 11.71 -7.64
CA ASN A 70 -3.85 11.96 -8.14
C ASN A 70 -3.84 12.37 -9.64
N GLU A 71 -3.45 13.61 -9.92
CA GLU A 71 -3.46 14.18 -11.27
C GLU A 71 -2.55 13.45 -12.27
N THR A 72 -1.37 12.98 -11.85
CA THR A 72 -0.42 12.31 -12.78
C THR A 72 -0.91 10.91 -13.12
N LEU A 73 -1.47 10.19 -12.16
CA LEU A 73 -2.11 8.90 -12.40
C LEU A 73 -3.33 9.06 -13.31
N VAL A 74 -4.18 10.06 -13.06
CA VAL A 74 -5.34 10.37 -13.92
C VAL A 74 -4.88 10.64 -15.34
N GLN A 75 -3.86 11.48 -15.55
CA GLN A 75 -3.29 11.74 -16.88
C GLN A 75 -2.74 10.47 -17.54
N CYS A 76 -2.02 9.63 -16.79
CA CYS A 76 -1.53 8.34 -17.28
C CYS A 76 -2.67 7.38 -17.64
N ALA A 77 -3.70 7.30 -16.81
CA ALA A 77 -4.87 6.46 -17.03
C ALA A 77 -5.66 6.93 -18.26
N GLU A 78 -5.90 8.24 -18.40
CA GLU A 78 -6.52 8.87 -19.56
C GLU A 78 -5.73 8.57 -20.85
N LYS A 79 -4.41 8.76 -20.81
CA LYS A 79 -3.53 8.43 -21.95
C LYS A 79 -3.62 6.96 -22.37
N ASN A 80 -3.86 6.07 -21.41
CA ASN A 80 -3.97 4.63 -21.63
C ASN A 80 -5.42 4.15 -21.81
N ASN A 81 -6.40 5.06 -21.82
CA ASN A 81 -7.85 4.77 -21.88
C ASN A 81 -8.30 3.76 -20.79
N VAL A 82 -7.75 3.90 -19.58
CA VAL A 82 -8.09 3.09 -18.41
C VAL A 82 -8.97 3.91 -17.48
N ASP A 83 -10.16 3.40 -17.18
CA ASP A 83 -11.07 3.98 -16.20
C ASP A 83 -10.69 3.49 -14.80
N ILE A 84 -9.95 4.32 -14.06
CA ILE A 84 -9.52 4.04 -12.68
C ILE A 84 -10.61 4.32 -11.64
N SER A 85 -11.76 4.89 -12.02
CA SER A 85 -12.88 5.11 -11.10
C SER A 85 -13.56 3.79 -10.68
N LYS A 86 -13.25 2.69 -11.37
CA LYS A 86 -13.92 1.38 -11.23
C LYS A 86 -13.23 0.41 -10.27
N GLY A 87 -12.52 0.93 -9.27
CA GLY A 87 -12.15 0.19 -8.07
C GLY A 87 -10.77 -0.46 -8.12
N CYS A 88 -10.43 -1.27 -9.14
CA CYS A 88 -9.15 -2.00 -9.13
C CYS A 88 -8.25 -1.67 -10.32
N TRP A 89 -6.96 -1.41 -10.05
CA TRP A 89 -5.97 -1.19 -11.09
C TRP A 89 -4.54 -1.51 -10.62
N VAL A 90 -3.63 -1.66 -11.58
CA VAL A 90 -2.19 -1.86 -11.35
C VAL A 90 -1.40 -0.85 -12.15
N TYR A 91 -0.48 -0.13 -11.51
CA TYR A 91 0.53 0.67 -12.19
C TYR A 91 1.87 -0.06 -12.16
N SER A 92 2.47 -0.21 -13.34
CA SER A 92 3.82 -0.77 -13.51
C SER A 92 4.79 0.37 -13.73
N PHE A 93 5.74 0.53 -12.82
CA PHE A 93 6.77 1.56 -12.92
C PHE A 93 7.72 1.29 -14.09
N GLY A 94 8.05 0.02 -14.33
CA GLY A 94 8.92 -0.38 -15.45
C GLY A 94 8.30 -0.14 -16.83
N GLU A 95 6.97 -0.13 -16.93
CA GLU A 95 6.25 0.17 -18.18
C GLU A 95 5.71 1.62 -18.21
N ASN A 96 5.79 2.35 -17.09
CA ASN A 96 5.15 3.65 -16.88
C ASN A 96 3.69 3.67 -17.37
N LYS A 97 2.92 2.66 -16.96
CA LYS A 97 1.58 2.40 -17.50
C LYS A 97 0.63 1.87 -16.42
N VAL A 98 -0.62 2.33 -16.50
CA VAL A 98 -1.75 1.85 -15.70
C VAL A 98 -2.48 0.76 -16.47
N PHE A 99 -2.90 -0.27 -15.74
CA PHE A 99 -3.67 -1.40 -16.23
C PHE A 99 -4.94 -1.55 -15.41
N ARG A 100 -6.07 -1.77 -16.08
CA ARG A 100 -7.30 -2.15 -15.39
C ARG A 100 -7.08 -3.50 -14.70
N ALA A 101 -7.59 -3.63 -13.48
CA ALA A 101 -7.53 -4.89 -12.76
C ALA A 101 -8.89 -5.29 -12.19
N GLU A 102 -9.03 -6.56 -11.84
CA GLU A 102 -10.20 -7.10 -11.15
C GLU A 102 -9.75 -8.01 -10.02
N LYS A 103 -10.36 -7.83 -8.85
CA LYS A 103 -10.10 -8.64 -7.68
C LYS A 103 -10.90 -9.93 -7.75
N GLU A 104 -10.25 -11.06 -7.50
CA GLU A 104 -10.90 -12.37 -7.38
C GLU A 104 -10.29 -13.15 -6.21
N GLY A 105 -11.02 -13.24 -5.09
CA GLY A 105 -10.57 -13.96 -3.90
C GLY A 105 -9.26 -13.40 -3.34
N ASN A 106 -8.17 -14.16 -3.38
CA ASN A 106 -6.82 -13.74 -2.95
C ASN A 106 -5.92 -13.27 -4.11
N LYS A 107 -6.50 -13.05 -5.30
CA LYS A 107 -5.80 -12.62 -6.51
C LYS A 107 -6.26 -11.25 -6.99
N LEU A 108 -5.39 -10.57 -7.72
CA LEU A 108 -5.68 -9.38 -8.51
C LEU A 108 -5.23 -9.65 -9.95
N ASN A 109 -6.18 -9.66 -10.88
CA ASN A 109 -5.93 -9.92 -12.29
C ASN A 109 -5.81 -8.59 -13.03
N ALA A 110 -4.65 -8.30 -13.62
CA ALA A 110 -4.41 -7.12 -14.45
C ALA A 110 -4.60 -7.45 -15.93
N TYR A 111 -5.26 -6.55 -16.65
CA TYR A 111 -5.67 -6.74 -18.04
C TYR A 111 -5.05 -5.72 -18.98
N GLU A 112 -4.74 -6.17 -20.18
CA GLU A 112 -4.44 -5.32 -21.33
C GLU A 112 -5.18 -5.88 -22.56
N ASN A 113 -5.95 -5.04 -23.25
CA ASN A 113 -6.72 -5.43 -24.43
C ASN A 113 -7.61 -6.67 -24.20
N GLY A 114 -8.23 -6.77 -23.02
CA GLY A 114 -9.12 -7.88 -22.65
C GLY A 114 -8.42 -9.20 -22.30
N LYS A 115 -7.08 -9.23 -22.24
CA LYS A 115 -6.30 -10.40 -21.83
C LYS A 115 -5.63 -10.16 -20.49
N VAL A 116 -5.60 -11.19 -19.65
CA VAL A 116 -4.82 -11.17 -18.40
C VAL A 116 -3.34 -11.13 -18.76
N ILE A 117 -2.66 -10.07 -18.32
CA ILE A 117 -1.20 -9.91 -18.48
C ILE A 117 -0.47 -10.03 -17.15
N GLY A 118 -1.21 -9.93 -16.03
CA GLY A 118 -0.67 -9.93 -14.68
C GLY A 118 -1.60 -10.62 -13.71
N VAL A 119 -1.07 -11.44 -12.80
CA VAL A 119 -1.82 -12.02 -11.68
C VAL A 119 -1.00 -11.85 -10.42
N PHE A 120 -1.48 -11.02 -9.50
CA PHE A 120 -0.87 -10.82 -8.18
C PHE A 120 -1.61 -11.68 -7.18
N THR A 121 -0.89 -12.42 -6.36
CA THR A 121 -1.47 -13.37 -5.41
C THR A 121 -0.91 -13.14 -4.02
N TYR A 122 -1.80 -13.09 -3.04
CA TYR A 122 -1.46 -13.09 -1.62
C TYR A 122 -1.82 -14.45 -1.01
N THR A 123 -0.89 -15.00 -0.23
CA THR A 123 -1.12 -16.19 0.60
C THR A 123 -0.56 -15.93 1.98
N SER A 124 -1.29 -16.35 3.01
CA SER A 124 -0.86 -16.32 4.39
C SER A 124 -1.23 -17.66 5.04
N ASP A 125 -0.23 -18.34 5.60
CA ASP A 125 -0.44 -19.52 6.40
C ASP A 125 -0.67 -19.09 7.86
N LYS A 126 -1.90 -19.22 8.35
CA LYS A 126 -2.19 -18.97 9.77
C LYS A 126 -1.71 -20.13 10.61
N ILE A 127 -0.59 -19.95 11.31
CA ILE A 127 -0.19 -20.83 12.41
C ILE A 127 -0.44 -20.06 13.71
N LEU A 128 -1.42 -20.52 14.52
CA LEU A 128 -1.64 -20.07 15.90
C LEU A 128 -1.54 -18.54 16.13
N TRP A 129 -2.52 -17.78 15.63
CA TRP A 129 -2.73 -16.34 15.95
C TRP A 129 -1.58 -15.38 15.61
N MET A 130 -0.48 -15.85 15.01
CA MET A 130 0.62 -15.06 14.47
C MET A 130 0.68 -15.25 12.95
N GLU A 131 0.53 -14.17 12.19
CA GLU A 131 0.61 -14.17 10.73
C GLU A 131 2.07 -14.19 10.28
N ASP A 132 2.77 -15.30 10.50
CA ASP A 132 4.23 -15.33 10.36
C ASP A 132 4.76 -15.71 8.97
N ASN A 133 3.90 -16.00 7.98
CA ASN A 133 4.35 -16.34 6.62
C ASN A 133 3.45 -15.71 5.54
N GLU A 134 3.44 -14.37 5.47
CA GLU A 134 2.89 -13.69 4.31
C GLU A 134 3.75 -13.91 3.07
N LYS A 135 3.13 -14.28 1.97
CA LYS A 135 3.80 -14.42 0.68
C LYS A 135 3.00 -13.69 -0.40
N TYR A 136 3.73 -12.86 -1.14
CA TYR A 136 3.22 -12.11 -2.29
C TYR A 136 3.94 -12.61 -3.54
N THR A 137 3.19 -12.93 -4.59
CA THR A 137 3.75 -13.34 -5.88
C THR A 137 3.05 -12.63 -7.02
N ALA A 138 3.75 -12.43 -8.12
CA ALA A 138 3.17 -11.96 -9.36
C ALA A 138 3.57 -12.85 -10.53
N ASN A 139 2.59 -13.27 -11.34
CA ASN A 139 2.86 -13.60 -12.73
C ASN A 139 2.70 -12.31 -13.53
N TRP A 140 3.75 -11.75 -14.11
CA TRP A 140 3.68 -10.55 -14.93
C TRP A 140 4.29 -10.82 -16.31
N ARG A 141 3.52 -10.59 -17.38
CA ARG A 141 3.92 -10.87 -18.77
C ARG A 141 4.45 -12.31 -18.95
N GLY A 142 3.83 -13.28 -18.27
CA GLY A 142 4.20 -14.69 -18.33
C GLY A 142 5.43 -15.09 -17.49
N ARG A 143 5.99 -14.18 -16.69
CA ARG A 143 7.11 -14.47 -15.77
C ARG A 143 6.66 -14.41 -14.32
N ASN A 144 7.14 -15.33 -13.50
CA ASN A 144 6.83 -15.36 -12.07
C ASN A 144 7.87 -14.58 -11.27
N PHE A 145 7.39 -13.80 -10.31
CA PHE A 145 8.18 -12.98 -9.40
C PHE A 145 7.70 -13.19 -7.97
N ASP A 146 8.63 -13.31 -7.03
CA ASP A 146 8.35 -13.11 -5.61
C ASP A 146 8.38 -11.60 -5.33
N LEU A 147 7.36 -11.13 -4.63
CA LEU A 147 7.19 -9.73 -4.29
C LEU A 147 7.41 -9.48 -2.81
N THR A 148 7.95 -8.32 -2.50
CA THR A 148 8.07 -7.75 -1.15
C THR A 148 7.20 -6.50 -1.09
N LYS A 149 6.27 -6.46 -0.13
CA LYS A 149 5.45 -5.28 0.14
C LYS A 149 6.31 -4.20 0.82
N ILE A 150 6.24 -2.98 0.32
CA ILE A 150 7.03 -1.86 0.85
C ILE A 150 6.21 -1.18 1.96
N LEU A 151 6.77 -1.11 3.17
CA LEU A 151 6.13 -0.53 4.37
C LEU A 151 5.83 0.97 4.26
N GLN A 152 6.40 1.64 3.28
CA GLN A 152 6.38 3.08 3.13
C GLN A 152 5.03 3.62 2.58
N GLY A 153 4.02 2.76 2.44
CA GLY A 153 2.70 3.13 1.96
C GLY A 153 2.65 3.31 0.44
N PHE A 154 1.52 3.83 -0.04
CA PHE A 154 1.26 4.14 -1.45
C PHE A 154 2.13 5.31 -1.90
N ILE A 155 3.44 5.09 -2.07
CA ILE A 155 4.37 6.13 -2.54
C ILE A 155 4.31 6.19 -4.06
N TYR A 156 3.65 7.23 -4.55
CA TYR A 156 3.67 7.63 -5.96
C TYR A 156 4.91 8.51 -6.25
N PRO A 157 5.44 8.46 -7.49
CA PRO A 157 6.43 9.40 -8.04
C PRO A 157 6.16 10.90 -7.83
#